data_AF-A0A922IP62-F1
#
_entry.id   AF-A0A922IP62-F1
#
_cell.length_a   1.000
_cell.length_b   1.000
_cell.length_c   1.000
_cell.angle_alpha   90.00
_cell.angle_beta   90.00
_cell.angle_gamma   90.00
#
_symmetry.space_group_name_H-M   'P 1'
#
loop_
_entity.id
_entity.type
_entity.pdbx_description
1 polymer ?
#
loop_
_entity_poly.entity_id
_entity_poly.type
_entity_poly.pdbx_seq_one_letter_code
_entity_poly.pdbx_strand_id
1 'polypeptide(L)'
;MITDVYVLQLKLKTTENAFLSNILRKKIYLMAFYLICLLIDGLCYWIHMTFCPPYAYTIFSAVEYAAIFANIFYHYTTSSTFEDISVRKMIIYFSTGRTIPFVNMKSELPLLEVK
;
A
#
# COMPACT_ATOMS: atom_id res chain seq x y z
N MET A 1 1.91 -5.30 -6.42
CA MET A 1 0.69 -5.64 -5.63
C MET A 1 0.28 -7.09 -5.80
N ILE A 2 -0.11 -7.55 -6.99
CA ILE A 2 -0.62 -8.93 -7.20
C ILE A 2 0.34 -10.02 -6.71
N THR A 3 1.61 -9.95 -7.12
CA THR A 3 2.67 -10.91 -6.71
C THR A 3 2.91 -10.92 -5.21
N ASP A 4 2.86 -9.76 -4.56
CA ASP A 4 3.03 -9.61 -3.11
C ASP A 4 1.85 -10.23 -2.33
N VAL A 5 0.61 -10.02 -2.77
CA VAL A 5 -0.57 -10.72 -2.21
C VAL A 5 -0.43 -12.24 -2.36
N TYR A 6 0.01 -12.71 -3.54
CA TYR A 6 0.15 -14.14 -3.81
C TYR A 6 1.21 -14.80 -2.93
N VAL A 7 2.37 -14.16 -2.75
CA VAL A 7 3.42 -14.62 -1.83
C VAL A 7 2.91 -14.64 -0.37
N LEU A 8 2.12 -13.64 0.03
CA LEU A 8 1.56 -13.57 1.38
C LEU A 8 0.51 -14.67 1.61
N GLN A 9 -0.30 -15.00 0.60
CA GLN A 9 -1.23 -16.14 0.65
C GLN A 9 -0.50 -17.47 0.80
N LEU A 10 0.60 -17.68 0.06
CA LEU A 10 1.43 -18.87 0.18
C LEU A 10 2.01 -19.01 1.59
N LYS A 11 2.58 -17.93 2.15
CA LYS A 11 3.07 -17.93 3.54
C LYS A 11 1.97 -18.24 4.56
N LEU A 12 0.79 -17.69 4.37
CA LEU A 12 -0.33 -17.90 5.30
C LEU A 12 -0.79 -19.35 5.33
N LYS A 13 -0.79 -20.01 4.17
CA LYS A 13 -1.08 -21.45 4.05
C LYS A 13 -0.04 -22.32 4.78
N THR A 14 1.19 -21.83 4.96
CA THR A 14 2.27 -22.55 5.63
C THR A 14 2.32 -22.30 7.14
N THR A 15 1.90 -21.13 7.62
CA THR A 15 2.15 -20.71 9.03
C THR A 15 0.88 -20.48 9.87
N GLU A 16 -0.33 -20.63 9.32
CA GLU A 16 -1.64 -20.49 10.03
C GLU A 16 -1.72 -19.33 11.06
N ASN A 17 -1.11 -18.18 10.72
CA ASN A 17 -1.07 -17.03 11.61
C ASN A 17 -2.29 -16.12 11.41
N ALA A 18 -3.13 -15.99 12.45
CA ALA A 18 -4.31 -15.12 12.44
C ALA A 18 -3.95 -13.64 12.12
N PHE A 19 -2.82 -13.15 12.63
CA PHE A 19 -2.31 -11.81 12.36
C PHE A 19 -2.05 -11.56 10.86
N LEU A 20 -1.39 -12.51 10.20
CA LEU A 20 -1.09 -12.43 8.77
C LEU A 20 -2.37 -12.41 7.92
N SER A 21 -3.44 -13.06 8.39
CA SER A 21 -4.74 -13.10 7.70
C SER A 21 -5.46 -11.75 7.68
N ASN A 22 -5.37 -11.01 8.78
CA ASN A 22 -5.92 -9.67 8.86
C ASN A 22 -5.16 -8.70 7.94
N ILE A 23 -3.83 -8.82 7.86
CA ILE A 23 -2.99 -8.03 6.95
C ILE A 23 -3.31 -8.36 5.50
N LEU A 24 -3.44 -9.65 5.18
CA LEU A 24 -3.80 -10.11 3.85
C LEU A 24 -5.16 -9.53 3.41
N ARG A 25 -6.17 -9.59 4.28
CA ARG A 25 -7.50 -9.00 3.99
C ARG A 25 -7.38 -7.51 3.68
N LYS A 26 -6.66 -6.74 4.52
CA LYS A 26 -6.43 -5.31 4.28
C LYS A 26 -5.74 -5.05 2.93
N LYS A 27 -4.72 -5.83 2.59
CA LYS A 27 -4.02 -5.73 1.29
C LYS A 27 -4.93 -6.04 0.11
N ILE A 28 -5.79 -7.06 0.23
CA ILE A 28 -6.78 -7.42 -0.79
C ILE A 28 -7.79 -6.30 -0.98
N TYR A 29 -8.32 -5.71 0.10
CA TYR A 29 -9.23 -4.56 0.01
C TYR A 29 -8.58 -3.34 -0.66
N LEU A 30 -7.34 -3.00 -0.27
CA LEU A 30 -6.59 -1.90 -0.90
C LEU A 30 -6.30 -2.17 -2.38
N MET A 31 -6.03 -3.42 -2.74
CA MET A 31 -5.84 -3.82 -4.12
C MET A 31 -7.12 -3.74 -4.94
N ALA A 32 -8.25 -4.20 -4.39
CA ALA A 32 -9.54 -4.07 -5.03
C ALA A 32 -9.91 -2.59 -5.24
N PHE A 33 -9.68 -1.73 -4.24
CA PHE A 33 -9.91 -0.29 -4.34
C PHE A 33 -9.04 0.35 -5.44
N TYR A 34 -7.74 0.02 -5.49
CA TYR A 34 -6.85 0.51 -6.54
C TYR A 34 -7.30 0.09 -7.95
N LEU A 35 -7.73 -1.16 -8.13
CA LEU A 35 -8.27 -1.64 -9.41
C LEU A 35 -9.55 -0.89 -9.80
N ILE A 36 -10.42 -0.58 -8.84
CA ILE A 36 -11.62 0.23 -9.08
C ILE A 36 -11.24 1.63 -9.54
N CYS A 37 -10.26 2.28 -8.91
CA CYS A 37 -9.76 3.58 -9.36
C CYS A 37 -9.27 3.53 -10.81
N LEU A 38 -8.47 2.52 -11.18
CA LEU A 38 -7.99 2.36 -12.56
C LEU A 38 -9.14 2.17 -13.58
N LEU A 39 -10.19 1.45 -13.20
CA LEU A 39 -11.37 1.30 -14.06
C LEU A 39 -12.11 2.63 -14.24
N ILE A 40 -12.24 3.41 -13.17
CA ILE A 40 -12.86 4.74 -13.21
C ILE A 40 -12.02 5.70 -14.05
N ASP A 41 -10.68 5.67 -13.93
CA ASP A 41 -9.77 6.48 -14.75
C ASP A 41 -9.90 6.11 -16.23
N GLY A 42 -9.97 4.82 -16.55
CA GLY A 42 -10.22 4.34 -17.91
C GLY A 42 -11.56 4.83 -18.48
N LEU A 43 -12.61 4.80 -17.67
CA LEU A 43 -13.93 5.34 -18.05
C LEU A 43 -13.88 6.86 -18.25
N CYS A 44 -13.23 7.60 -17.34
CA CYS A 44 -13.09 9.05 -17.44
C CYS A 44 -12.30 9.43 -18.70
N TYR A 45 -11.23 8.68 -19.02
CA TYR A 45 -10.46 8.86 -20.24
C TYR A 45 -11.30 8.61 -21.50
N TRP A 46 -12.10 7.54 -21.51
CA TRP A 46 -12.98 7.24 -22.64
C TRP A 46 -14.07 8.31 -22.84
N ILE A 47 -14.69 8.78 -21.76
CA ILE A 47 -15.67 9.87 -21.78
C ILE A 47 -15.01 11.17 -22.26
N HIS A 48 -13.81 11.46 -21.80
CA HIS A 48 -13.05 12.64 -22.23
C HIS A 48 -12.78 12.61 -23.73
N MET A 49 -12.30 11.48 -24.25
CA MET A 49 -12.05 11.30 -25.69
C MET A 49 -13.32 11.40 -26.53
N THR A 50 -14.48 10.99 -26.00
CA THR A 50 -15.73 10.95 -26.78
C THR A 50 -16.48 12.27 -26.75
N PHE A 51 -16.51 12.96 -25.61
CA PHE A 51 -17.39 14.13 -25.39
C PHE A 51 -16.64 15.42 -25.00
N CYS A 52 -15.34 15.35 -24.72
CA CYS A 52 -14.48 16.46 -24.28
C CYS A 52 -15.11 17.39 -23.21
N PRO A 53 -15.73 16.86 -22.13
CA PRO A 53 -16.33 17.74 -21.13
C PRO A 53 -15.24 18.37 -20.24
N PRO A 54 -15.39 19.65 -19.86
CA PRO A 54 -14.37 20.38 -19.09
C PRO A 54 -14.15 19.81 -17.67
N TYR A 55 -15.14 19.13 -17.10
CA TYR A 55 -15.07 18.52 -15.76
C TYR A 55 -14.40 17.14 -15.74
N ALA A 56 -14.13 16.52 -16.91
CA ALA A 56 -13.49 15.20 -16.93
C ALA A 56 -12.07 15.24 -16.35
N TYR A 57 -11.31 16.30 -16.61
CA TYR A 57 -9.95 16.44 -16.08
C TYR A 57 -9.91 16.55 -14.55
N THR A 58 -10.85 17.28 -13.95
CA THR A 58 -10.91 17.40 -12.49
C THR A 58 -11.24 16.07 -11.83
N ILE A 59 -12.18 15.30 -12.41
CA ILE A 59 -12.57 13.98 -11.88
C ILE A 59 -11.42 12.99 -12.07
N PHE A 60 -10.80 12.98 -13.25
CA PHE A 60 -9.63 12.16 -13.55
C PHE A 60 -8.51 12.40 -12.54
N SER A 61 -8.13 13.67 -12.33
CA SER A 61 -7.06 14.00 -11.37
C SER A 61 -7.41 13.57 -9.93
N ALA A 62 -8.66 13.73 -9.51
CA ALA A 62 -9.09 13.35 -8.16
C ALA A 62 -9.02 11.82 -7.93
N VAL A 63 -9.40 11.04 -8.95
CA VAL A 63 -9.35 9.57 -8.89
C VAL A 63 -7.91 9.07 -8.97
N GLU A 64 -7.07 9.73 -9.77
CA GLU A 64 -5.63 9.44 -9.84
C GLU A 64 -4.96 9.66 -8.47
N TYR A 65 -5.26 10.77 -7.79
CA TYR A 65 -4.78 10.99 -6.42
C TYR A 65 -5.25 9.88 -5.46
N ALA A 66 -6.51 9.46 -5.55
CA ALA A 66 -7.03 8.37 -4.73
C ALA A 66 -6.30 7.04 -5.00
N ALA A 67 -5.96 6.74 -6.26
CA ALA A 67 -5.17 5.58 -6.65
C ALA A 67 -3.75 5.64 -6.07
N ILE A 68 -3.09 6.80 -6.15
CA ILE A 68 -1.76 7.03 -5.56
C ILE A 68 -1.80 6.80 -4.04
N PHE A 69 -2.78 7.38 -3.34
CA PHE A 69 -2.93 7.18 -1.90
C PHE A 69 -3.16 5.70 -1.56
N ALA A 70 -4.01 5.00 -2.29
CA ALA A 70 -4.25 3.57 -2.08
C ALA A 70 -2.97 2.74 -2.26
N ASN A 71 -2.17 3.07 -3.27
CA ASN A 71 -0.89 2.41 -3.51
C ASN A 71 0.12 2.69 -2.36
N ILE A 72 0.20 3.93 -1.87
CA ILE A 72 1.02 4.29 -0.70
C ILE A 72 0.56 3.51 0.52
N PHE A 73 -0.74 3.46 0.82
CA PHE A 73 -1.28 2.72 1.95
C PHE A 73 -1.05 1.21 1.83
N TYR A 74 -1.09 0.66 0.61
CA TYR A 74 -0.78 -0.75 0.37
C TYR A 74 0.67 -1.08 0.74
N HIS A 75 1.64 -0.31 0.22
CA HIS A 75 3.05 -0.51 0.53
C HIS A 75 3.36 -0.22 2.00
N TYR A 76 2.70 0.78 2.58
CA TYR A 76 2.81 1.10 3.99
C TYR A 76 2.27 -0.01 4.91
N THR A 77 1.16 -0.66 4.56
CA THR A 77 0.64 -1.81 5.32
C THR A 77 1.70 -2.93 5.42
N THR A 78 2.55 -3.06 4.39
CA THR A 78 3.69 -3.97 4.40
C THR A 78 4.80 -3.46 5.30
N SER A 79 5.25 -2.22 5.12
CA SER A 79 6.34 -1.62 5.91
C SER A 79 6.01 -1.48 7.40
N SER A 80 4.78 -1.09 7.78
CA SER A 80 4.35 -1.08 9.19
C SER A 80 4.30 -2.48 9.82
N THR A 81 4.17 -3.54 9.02
CA THR A 81 4.13 -4.93 9.53
C THR A 81 5.52 -5.54 9.66
N PHE A 82 6.45 -5.17 8.77
CA PHE A 82 7.78 -5.78 8.69
C PHE A 82 8.91 -4.85 9.20
N GLU A 83 8.65 -3.55 9.38
CA GLU A 83 9.67 -2.54 9.70
C GLU A 83 9.27 -1.59 10.85
N ASP A 84 8.15 -1.78 11.56
CA ASP A 84 7.78 -0.94 12.72
C ASP A 84 7.76 0.60 12.46
N ILE A 85 7.52 1.01 11.22
CA ILE A 85 7.47 2.43 10.85
C ILE A 85 6.02 2.92 11.00
N SER A 86 5.75 3.75 12.02
CA SER A 86 4.46 4.41 12.28
C SER A 86 4.13 5.55 11.29
N VAL A 87 2.86 5.72 10.92
CA VAL A 87 2.33 6.76 9.99
C VAL A 87 2.77 8.15 10.43
N ARG A 88 2.76 8.39 11.75
CA ARG A 88 3.16 9.66 12.34
C ARG A 88 4.63 9.96 12.07
N LYS A 89 5.51 8.96 12.12
CA LYS A 89 6.94 9.13 11.82
C LYS A 89 7.14 9.48 10.35
N MET A 90 6.42 8.81 9.43
CA MET A 90 6.55 9.07 7.99
C MET A 90 6.07 10.48 7.60
N ILE A 91 4.93 10.93 8.14
CA ILE A 91 4.44 12.31 7.92
C ILE A 91 5.46 13.33 8.45
N ILE A 92 6.05 13.07 9.62
CA ILE A 92 7.11 13.91 10.18
C ILE A 92 8.36 13.89 9.30
N TYR A 93 8.76 12.74 8.74
CA TYR A 93 9.91 12.64 7.83
C TYR A 93 9.69 13.39 6.52
N PHE A 94 8.52 13.23 5.90
CA PHE A 94 8.14 14.00 4.71
C PHE A 94 8.09 15.50 4.98
N SER A 95 7.59 15.92 6.15
CA SER A 95 7.54 17.35 6.50
C SER A 95 8.90 17.93 6.88
N THR A 96 9.86 17.10 7.32
CA THR A 96 11.22 17.54 7.67
C THR A 96 12.24 17.39 6.56
N GLY A 97 11.87 16.85 5.39
CA GLY A 97 12.76 16.73 4.23
C GLY A 97 13.94 15.76 4.43
N ARG A 98 13.86 14.88 5.44
CA ARG A 98 14.93 13.90 5.73
C ARG A 98 14.60 12.55 5.10
N THR A 99 15.59 11.92 4.47
CA THR A 99 15.48 10.55 3.95
C THR A 99 15.39 9.55 5.10
N ILE A 100 14.49 8.58 4.97
CA ILE A 100 14.34 7.47 5.93
C ILE A 100 15.69 6.73 5.97
N PRO A 101 16.38 6.65 7.12
CA PRO A 101 17.56 5.80 7.20
C PRO A 101 17.06 4.36 7.09
N PHE A 102 17.46 3.66 6.03
CA PHE A 102 17.41 2.20 5.93
C PHE A 102 18.33 1.64 7.02
N VAL A 103 17.91 1.71 8.28
CA VAL A 103 18.58 1.00 9.37
C VAL A 103 18.31 -0.47 9.11
N ASN A 104 19.39 -1.19 8.88
CA ASN A 104 19.45 -2.63 8.67
C ASN A 104 18.74 -3.37 9.83
N MET A 105 17.46 -3.70 9.65
CA MET A 105 16.59 -4.38 10.64
C MET A 105 16.90 -5.88 10.79
N LYS A 106 18.18 -6.26 10.73
CA LYS A 106 18.62 -7.62 11.06
C LYS A 106 19.23 -7.73 12.46
N SER A 107 19.38 -6.63 13.20
CA SER A 107 20.14 -6.61 14.47
C SER A 107 19.31 -6.68 15.75
N GLU A 108 18.00 -6.89 15.69
CA GLU A 108 17.21 -7.20 16.90
C GLU A 108 16.57 -8.59 16.78
N LEU A 109 17.40 -9.62 16.63
CA LEU A 109 17.07 -10.92 17.21
C LEU A 109 17.06 -10.72 18.74
N PRO A 110 15.99 -11.03 19.47
CA PRO A 110 16.16 -11.26 20.91
C PRO A 110 17.11 -12.44 21.05
N LEU A 111 18.24 -12.20 21.70
CA LEU A 111 19.19 -13.20 22.17
C LEU A 111 18.43 -14.33 22.88
N LEU A 112 18.17 -15.39 22.13
CA LEU A 112 17.78 -16.70 22.62
C LEU A 112 19.08 -17.50 22.80
N GLU A 113 19.82 -17.18 23.87
CA GLU A 113 20.84 -18.05 24.47
C GLU A 113 20.73 -17.85 25.99
N VAL A 114 20.01 -18.71 26.71
CA VAL A 114 20.56 -19.91 27.37
C VAL A 114 21.73 -19.57 28.30
N LYS A 115 21.40 -19.22 29.55
CA LYS A 115 21.75 -20.05 30.72
C LYS A 115 20.97 -19.62 31.96
#